data_AF-A0A954PRL8-F1
#
_entry.id   AF-A0A954PRL8-F1
#
_cell.length_a   1.000
_cell.length_b   1.000
_cell.length_c   1.000
_cell.angle_alpha   90.00
_cell.angle_beta   90.00
_cell.angle_gamma   90.00
#
_symmetry.space_group_name_H-M   'P 1'
#
loop_
_entity.id
_entity.type
_entity.pdbx_description
1 polymer ?
#
loop_
_entity_poly.entity_id
_entity_poly.type
_entity_poly.pdbx_seq_one_letter_code
_entity_poly.pdbx_strand_id
1 'polypeptide(L)'
;MNRFVCWILTGLMFFCGVIGNAQEATESHARTEYLLSRADLMMLQTFGDEDGKVKISRVQDPILKFKNPLYEAQSDGVLVVWVADEVPVAFASYSIRKEKVIFRELATSSDVPLRCSIGDRVVWAPEPKFTRRPLDSTTTVPSDARVRLRIMKRQGERFNNGNHRILPTPLYRYQSEEQGIVDGAVFALSDTNDPEMLILIEAAKPSENAAAIWRYTLARMNSQPRQVRLDGQVVWELSGYWNNPKSAKDPYVEAMDSELPEHLRLDSVK
;
A
#
# COMPACT_ATOMS: atom_id res chain seq x y z
N MET A 1 -49.99 29.84 -46.41
CA MET A 1 -49.41 30.94 -45.60
C MET A 1 -49.28 30.43 -44.17
N ASN A 2 -48.21 30.83 -43.46
CA ASN A 2 -47.76 30.41 -42.12
C ASN A 2 -46.89 29.14 -42.04
N ARG A 3 -45.58 29.38 -41.94
CA ARG A 3 -44.57 28.47 -41.41
C ARG A 3 -43.73 29.22 -40.37
N PHE A 4 -43.16 28.44 -39.43
CA PHE A 4 -42.10 28.76 -38.48
C PHE A 4 -42.48 29.35 -37.11
N VAL A 5 -42.74 28.43 -36.17
CA VAL A 5 -42.38 28.55 -34.76
C VAL A 5 -41.75 27.21 -34.37
N CYS A 6 -40.53 27.22 -33.83
CA CYS A 6 -40.06 26.42 -32.69
C CYS A 6 -38.52 26.35 -32.71
N TRP A 7 -37.94 26.22 -31.51
CA TRP A 7 -36.52 26.01 -31.16
C TRP A 7 -35.66 27.27 -31.04
N ILE A 8 -35.45 27.71 -29.80
CA ILE A 8 -34.15 28.04 -29.16
C ILE A 8 -34.52 28.45 -27.73
N LEU A 9 -34.27 27.58 -26.75
CA LEU A 9 -34.07 27.91 -25.32
C LEU A 9 -33.80 26.61 -24.53
N THR A 10 -32.65 25.98 -24.77
CA THR A 10 -32.14 24.89 -23.92
C THR A 10 -30.62 24.83 -24.07
N GLY A 11 -29.87 25.65 -23.33
CA GLY A 11 -28.42 25.73 -23.56
C GLY A 11 -27.56 26.38 -22.49
N LEU A 12 -28.03 26.56 -21.24
CA LEU A 12 -27.27 27.31 -20.23
C LEU A 12 -27.19 26.70 -18.82
N MET A 13 -27.24 25.36 -18.68
CA MET A 13 -27.05 24.70 -17.38
C MET A 13 -25.88 23.68 -17.30
N PHE A 14 -25.03 23.55 -18.33
CA PHE A 14 -23.96 22.53 -18.33
C PHE A 14 -22.55 23.04 -17.97
N PHE A 15 -22.35 24.33 -17.67
CA PHE A 15 -20.98 24.86 -17.46
C PHE A 15 -20.46 24.83 -16.00
N CYS A 16 -21.31 24.81 -14.97
CA CYS A 16 -20.82 24.87 -13.58
C CYS A 16 -20.18 23.57 -13.07
N GLY A 17 -20.61 22.39 -13.56
CA GLY A 17 -20.10 21.11 -13.06
C GLY A 17 -18.66 20.77 -13.48
N VAL A 18 -18.18 21.33 -14.59
CA VAL A 18 -16.86 21.01 -15.15
C VAL A 18 -15.72 21.71 -14.39
N ILE A 19 -15.97 22.93 -13.90
CA ILE A 19 -14.94 23.73 -13.21
C ILE A 19 -14.61 23.14 -11.84
N GLY A 20 -15.61 22.68 -11.08
CA GLY A 20 -15.40 22.10 -9.74
C GLY A 20 -14.54 20.82 -9.78
N ASN A 21 -14.82 19.92 -10.73
CA ASN A 21 -14.06 18.66 -10.85
C ASN A 21 -12.59 18.88 -11.24
N ALA A 22 -12.31 19.86 -12.11
CA ALA A 22 -10.95 20.17 -12.53
C ALA A 22 -10.11 20.76 -11.38
N GLN A 23 -10.74 21.61 -10.55
CA GLN A 23 -10.10 22.16 -9.37
C GLN A 23 -9.81 21.07 -8.33
N GLU A 24 -10.79 20.21 -8.00
CA GLU A 24 -10.58 19.11 -7.04
C GLU A 24 -9.46 18.16 -7.50
N ALA A 25 -9.42 17.82 -8.79
CA ALA A 25 -8.36 16.97 -9.35
C ALA A 25 -6.98 17.61 -9.22
N THR A 26 -6.86 18.91 -9.48
CA THR A 26 -5.60 19.67 -9.34
C THR A 26 -5.13 19.71 -7.90
N GLU A 27 -6.04 19.94 -6.96
CA GLU A 27 -5.74 19.99 -5.53
C GLU A 27 -5.36 18.60 -4.97
N SER A 28 -6.08 17.55 -5.38
CA SER A 28 -5.75 16.16 -5.01
C SER A 28 -4.38 15.74 -5.57
N HIS A 29 -4.03 16.20 -6.78
CA HIS A 29 -2.69 16.01 -7.33
C HIS A 29 -1.63 16.72 -6.49
N ALA A 30 -1.81 18.00 -6.14
CA ALA A 30 -0.85 18.75 -5.31
C ALA A 30 -0.65 18.10 -3.92
N ARG A 31 -1.74 17.60 -3.31
CA ARG A 31 -1.64 16.85 -2.04
C ARG A 31 -0.91 15.53 -2.22
N THR A 32 -1.14 14.81 -3.31
CA THR A 32 -0.39 13.58 -3.63
C THR A 32 1.10 13.86 -3.73
N GLU A 33 1.52 14.87 -4.51
CA GLU A 33 2.93 15.25 -4.65
C GLU A 33 3.54 15.63 -3.30
N TYR A 34 2.80 16.33 -2.46
CA TYR A 34 3.26 16.64 -1.11
C TYR A 34 3.47 15.37 -0.28
N LEU A 35 2.53 14.43 -0.26
CA LEU A 35 2.69 13.16 0.48
C LEU A 35 3.88 12.35 -0.05
N LEU A 36 4.13 12.32 -1.35
CA LEU A 36 5.30 11.68 -1.95
C LEU A 36 6.61 12.35 -1.51
N SER A 37 6.64 13.68 -1.46
CA SER A 37 7.80 14.41 -0.96
C SER A 37 8.13 14.09 0.51
N ARG A 38 7.12 13.72 1.32
CA ARG A 38 7.34 13.24 2.69
C ARG A 38 8.01 11.87 2.71
N ALA A 39 7.60 10.98 1.80
CA ALA A 39 8.23 9.67 1.65
C ALA A 39 9.69 9.78 1.17
N ASP A 40 10.01 10.78 0.34
CA ASP A 40 11.38 11.02 -0.16
C ASP A 40 12.38 11.44 0.93
N LEU A 41 11.89 11.88 2.09
CA LEU A 41 12.75 12.17 3.25
C LEU A 41 13.27 10.91 3.93
N MET A 42 12.68 9.74 3.65
CA MET A 42 13.04 8.48 4.30
C MET A 42 14.19 7.78 3.58
N MET A 43 15.25 7.52 4.32
CA MET A 43 16.36 6.68 3.88
C MET A 43 16.26 5.32 4.57
N LEU A 44 16.07 4.26 3.78
CA LEU A 44 16.03 2.88 4.24
C LEU A 44 17.34 2.16 3.90
N GLN A 45 17.83 1.39 4.86
CA GLN A 45 19.00 0.52 4.74
C GLN A 45 18.74 -0.80 5.45
N THR A 46 19.43 -1.87 5.06
CA THR A 46 19.51 -3.09 5.86
C THR A 46 20.44 -2.86 7.05
N PHE A 47 20.15 -3.49 8.19
CA PHE A 47 20.97 -3.32 9.39
C PHE A 47 22.32 -4.02 9.20
N GLY A 48 23.42 -3.32 9.51
CA GLY A 48 24.79 -3.85 9.38
C GLY A 48 25.37 -3.79 7.96
N ASP A 49 24.64 -3.26 6.98
CA ASP A 49 25.15 -3.00 5.64
C ASP A 49 25.69 -1.57 5.52
N GLU A 50 26.70 -1.26 6.33
CA GLU A 50 27.35 0.06 6.31
C GLU A 50 28.04 0.35 4.97
N ASP A 51 28.37 -0.70 4.22
CA ASP A 51 28.97 -0.61 2.88
C ASP A 51 27.92 -0.33 1.78
N GLY A 52 26.62 -0.41 2.08
CA GLY A 52 25.53 -0.19 1.12
C GLY A 52 25.48 -1.20 -0.02
N LYS A 53 25.81 -2.46 0.25
CA LYS A 53 25.79 -3.55 -0.74
C LYS A 53 24.37 -3.83 -1.25
N VAL A 54 23.37 -3.74 -0.38
CA VAL A 54 21.96 -3.88 -0.71
C VAL A 54 21.37 -2.50 -0.92
N LYS A 55 21.24 -2.11 -2.20
CA LYS A 55 20.58 -0.86 -2.56
C LYS A 55 19.07 -0.99 -2.36
N ILE A 56 18.54 -0.25 -1.39
CA ILE A 56 17.09 -0.07 -1.20
C ILE A 56 16.68 1.24 -1.89
N SER A 57 15.65 1.19 -2.72
CA SER A 57 15.09 2.36 -3.39
C SER A 57 13.57 2.40 -3.31
N ARG A 58 13.01 3.59 -3.16
CA ARG A 58 11.57 3.83 -3.27
C ARG A 58 11.14 3.75 -4.73
N VAL A 59 10.03 3.06 -5.02
CA VAL A 59 9.36 3.18 -6.33
C VAL A 59 8.81 4.59 -6.46
N GLN A 60 9.12 5.27 -7.58
CA GLN A 60 8.85 6.71 -7.76
C GLN A 60 7.36 7.05 -7.64
N ASP A 61 6.51 6.30 -8.34
CA ASP A 61 5.06 6.48 -8.28
C ASP A 61 4.46 5.74 -7.06
N PRO A 62 3.39 6.26 -6.47
CA PRO A 62 2.65 5.51 -5.46
C PRO A 62 2.04 4.26 -6.09
N ILE A 63 2.14 3.14 -5.38
CA ILE A 63 1.51 1.87 -5.80
C ILE A 63 0.00 1.87 -5.56
N LEU A 64 -0.51 2.84 -4.79
CA LEU A 64 -1.94 3.10 -4.61
C LEU A 64 -2.18 4.55 -4.21
N LYS A 65 -3.19 5.18 -4.81
CA LYS A 65 -3.83 6.40 -4.29
C LYS A 65 -5.19 6.00 -3.73
N PHE A 66 -5.52 6.45 -2.54
CA PHE A 66 -6.76 6.06 -1.87
C PHE A 66 -7.44 7.22 -1.15
N LYS A 67 -8.73 7.03 -0.86
CA LYS A 67 -9.52 7.90 0.00
C LYS A 67 -10.26 6.99 0.98
N ASN A 68 -10.42 7.40 2.24
CA ASN A 68 -11.19 6.62 3.20
C ASN A 68 -12.44 7.39 3.63
N PRO A 69 -13.58 7.20 2.92
CA PRO A 69 -14.80 7.93 3.23
C PRO A 69 -15.49 7.43 4.50
N LEU A 70 -15.11 6.27 5.04
CA LEU A 70 -15.73 5.66 6.22
C LEU A 70 -15.35 6.39 7.51
N TYR A 71 -14.20 7.04 7.52
CA TYR A 71 -13.81 7.96 8.58
C TYR A 71 -13.94 9.36 8.00
N GLU A 72 -14.94 10.13 8.47
CA GLU A 72 -15.39 11.46 7.97
C GLU A 72 -14.29 12.55 7.87
N ALA A 73 -13.02 12.21 8.07
CA ALA A 73 -11.90 13.10 8.15
C ALA A 73 -10.66 12.67 7.35
N GLN A 74 -10.69 11.56 6.59
CA GLN A 74 -9.58 11.17 5.71
C GLN A 74 -9.85 11.54 4.26
N SER A 75 -9.05 12.46 3.70
CA SER A 75 -9.32 13.01 2.35
C SER A 75 -8.52 12.31 1.24
N ASP A 76 -7.19 12.31 1.34
CA ASP A 76 -6.28 11.74 0.34
C ASP A 76 -5.17 10.97 1.04
N GLY A 77 -4.82 9.83 0.48
CA GLY A 77 -3.70 9.02 0.92
C GLY A 77 -2.96 8.35 -0.23
N VAL A 78 -1.71 8.00 0.04
CA VAL A 78 -0.83 7.29 -0.88
C VAL A 78 -0.18 6.10 -0.17
N LEU A 79 -0.05 4.99 -0.88
CA LEU A 79 0.80 3.87 -0.50
C LEU A 79 2.04 3.87 -1.39
N VAL A 80 3.21 3.85 -0.77
CA VAL A 80 4.51 3.73 -1.45
C VAL A 80 5.23 2.47 -0.98
N VAL A 81 6.18 2.00 -1.80
CA VAL A 81 6.98 0.80 -1.54
C VAL A 81 8.45 1.09 -1.73
N TRP A 82 9.28 0.52 -0.86
CA TRP A 82 10.72 0.41 -1.03
C TRP A 82 11.06 -1.02 -1.40
N VAL A 83 11.98 -1.15 -2.35
CA VAL A 83 12.41 -2.43 -2.91
C VAL A 83 13.92 -2.61 -2.79
N ALA A 84 14.34 -3.85 -2.57
CA ALA A 84 15.72 -4.31 -2.72
C ALA A 84 15.74 -5.34 -3.85
N ASP A 85 16.46 -5.05 -4.94
CA ASP A 85 16.43 -5.87 -6.17
C ASP A 85 14.97 -6.15 -6.64
N GLU A 86 14.17 -5.08 -6.79
CA GLU A 86 12.74 -5.13 -7.12
C GLU A 86 11.82 -5.83 -6.10
N VAL A 87 12.35 -6.51 -5.08
CA VAL A 87 11.55 -7.18 -4.06
C VAL A 87 11.10 -6.18 -2.99
N PRO A 88 9.78 -6.08 -2.70
CA PRO A 88 9.27 -5.23 -1.63
C PRO A 88 9.85 -5.60 -0.27
N VAL A 89 10.50 -4.64 0.37
CA VAL A 89 11.06 -4.79 1.71
C VAL A 89 10.32 -3.93 2.74
N ALA A 90 9.75 -2.80 2.33
CA ALA A 90 8.97 -1.94 3.20
C ALA A 90 7.89 -1.17 2.45
N PHE A 91 6.87 -0.75 3.20
CA PHE A 91 5.74 0.02 2.72
C PHE A 91 5.51 1.21 3.64
N ALA A 92 5.03 2.32 3.07
CA ALA A 92 4.50 3.43 3.84
C ALA A 92 3.15 3.86 3.28
N SER A 93 2.17 3.97 4.16
CA SER A 93 0.93 4.70 3.91
C SER A 93 1.07 6.09 4.48
N TYR A 94 0.75 7.11 3.69
CA TYR A 94 0.58 8.47 4.15
C TYR A 94 -0.86 8.88 3.92
N SER A 95 -1.53 9.38 4.95
CA SER A 95 -2.92 9.83 4.86
C SER A 95 -3.11 11.19 5.52
N ILE A 96 -3.88 12.06 4.86
CA ILE A 96 -4.35 13.31 5.44
C ILE A 96 -5.59 12.99 6.26
N ARG A 97 -5.53 13.23 7.56
CA ARG A 97 -6.60 12.96 8.53
C ARG A 97 -7.28 14.26 8.98
N LYS A 98 -8.14 14.14 10.00
CA LYS A 98 -8.81 15.27 10.66
C LYS A 98 -7.80 16.35 11.04
N GLU A 99 -8.27 17.59 11.05
CA GLU A 99 -7.44 18.77 11.38
C GLU A 99 -6.25 18.95 10.43
N LYS A 100 -6.30 18.33 9.24
CA LYS A 100 -5.26 18.41 8.21
C LYS A 100 -3.90 17.92 8.71
N VAL A 101 -3.92 16.95 9.62
CA VAL A 101 -2.70 16.28 10.10
C VAL A 101 -2.38 15.10 9.20
N ILE A 102 -1.10 14.95 8.86
CA ILE A 102 -0.62 13.79 8.10
C ILE A 102 -0.16 12.73 9.07
N PHE A 103 -0.70 11.53 8.87
CA PHE A 103 -0.21 10.33 9.54
C PHE A 103 0.57 9.49 8.55
N ARG A 104 1.60 8.83 9.08
CA ARG A 104 2.32 7.78 8.38
C ARG A 104 2.16 6.46 9.11
N GLU A 105 2.00 5.41 8.33
CA GLU A 105 2.06 4.02 8.77
C GLU A 105 3.20 3.36 8.00
N LEU A 106 4.12 2.72 8.70
CA LEU A 106 5.23 1.97 8.11
C LEU A 106 5.05 0.49 8.41
N ALA A 107 5.31 -0.37 7.44
CA ALA A 107 5.45 -1.80 7.69
C ALA A 107 6.57 -2.41 6.86
N THR A 108 7.16 -3.49 7.38
CA THR A 108 8.15 -4.28 6.65
C THR A 108 7.53 -5.59 6.17
N SER A 109 7.92 -6.03 4.97
CA SER A 109 7.75 -7.41 4.49
C SER A 109 9.08 -8.17 4.48
N SER A 110 10.17 -7.49 4.84
CA SER A 110 11.51 -8.04 4.83
C SER A 110 11.71 -9.06 5.96
N ASP A 111 12.50 -10.07 5.67
CA ASP A 111 13.08 -11.02 6.62
C ASP A 111 14.46 -10.58 7.13
N VAL A 112 15.00 -9.47 6.62
CA VAL A 112 16.22 -8.84 7.14
C VAL A 112 15.88 -7.58 7.95
N PRO A 113 16.62 -7.29 9.04
CA PRO A 113 16.41 -6.07 9.80
C PRO A 113 16.65 -4.82 8.94
N LEU A 114 15.78 -3.83 9.12
CA LEU A 114 15.87 -2.56 8.40
C LEU A 114 16.19 -1.43 9.38
N ARG A 115 16.71 -0.33 8.84
CA ARG A 115 16.86 0.95 9.51
C ARG A 115 16.30 2.03 8.58
N CYS A 116 15.33 2.79 9.09
CA CYS A 116 14.73 3.94 8.43
C CYS A 116 15.08 5.21 9.20
N SER A 117 15.60 6.20 8.48
CA SER A 117 16.01 7.49 9.02
C SER A 117 15.42 8.65 8.24
N ILE A 118 15.23 9.79 8.92
CA ILE A 118 14.91 11.08 8.33
C ILE A 118 16.01 12.05 8.79
N GLY A 119 16.87 12.47 7.86
CA GLY A 119 18.15 13.09 8.22
C GLY A 119 18.96 12.17 9.14
N ASP A 120 19.50 12.71 10.24
CA ASP A 120 20.31 11.95 11.19
C ASP A 120 19.50 11.15 12.21
N ARG A 121 18.17 11.28 12.21
CA ARG A 121 17.29 10.64 13.19
C ARG A 121 16.76 9.31 12.67
N VAL A 122 17.02 8.24 13.42
CA VAL A 122 16.35 6.94 13.21
C VAL A 122 14.89 7.05 13.67
N VAL A 123 13.95 6.77 12.76
CA VAL A 123 12.51 6.87 13.03
C VAL A 123 11.83 5.50 13.13
N TRP A 124 12.42 4.47 12.54
CA TRP A 124 11.92 3.10 12.55
C TRP A 124 13.08 2.13 12.25
N ALA A 125 13.15 1.00 12.95
CA ALA A 125 14.25 0.04 12.82
C ALA A 125 13.74 -1.39 13.13
N PRO A 126 12.86 -1.94 12.27
CA PRO A 126 12.14 -3.17 12.57
C PRO A 126 13.11 -4.35 12.66
N GLU A 127 12.93 -5.18 13.69
CA GLU A 127 13.54 -6.50 13.78
C GLU A 127 12.53 -7.52 13.22
N PRO A 128 12.80 -8.13 12.05
CA PRO A 128 11.82 -8.92 11.34
C PRO A 128 11.44 -10.13 12.19
N LYS A 129 10.12 -10.30 12.34
CA LYS A 129 9.51 -11.51 12.88
C LYS A 129 8.65 -12.21 11.83
N PHE A 130 8.84 -11.85 10.56
CA PHE A 130 8.08 -12.39 9.45
C PHE A 130 8.71 -13.65 8.89
N THR A 131 7.86 -14.55 8.44
CA THR A 131 8.28 -15.76 7.76
C THR A 131 7.41 -15.88 6.52
N ARG A 132 8.05 -16.05 5.35
CA ARG A 132 7.34 -16.41 4.13
C ARG A 132 6.73 -17.79 4.35
N ARG A 133 5.40 -17.89 4.25
CA ARG A 133 4.67 -19.13 4.56
C ARG A 133 4.26 -19.83 3.27
N PRO A 134 4.29 -21.17 3.22
CA PRO A 134 3.78 -21.90 2.06
C PRO A 134 2.29 -21.57 1.85
N LEU A 135 1.89 -21.42 0.58
CA LEU A 135 0.51 -21.20 0.16
C LEU A 135 0.10 -22.40 -0.70
N ASP A 136 -0.97 -23.11 -0.32
CA ASP A 136 -1.52 -24.29 -1.04
C ASP A 136 -0.50 -25.11 -1.85
N SER A 137 0.01 -26.17 -1.22
CA SER A 137 1.02 -27.05 -1.81
C SER A 137 0.56 -27.87 -3.02
N THR A 138 -0.73 -27.85 -3.37
CA THR A 138 -1.28 -28.69 -4.45
C THR A 138 -1.26 -27.99 -5.82
N THR A 139 -1.27 -26.66 -5.85
CA THR A 139 -1.27 -25.90 -7.11
C THR A 139 0.15 -25.80 -7.64
N THR A 140 0.43 -26.39 -8.80
CA THR A 140 1.74 -26.25 -9.47
C THR A 140 1.94 -24.82 -9.99
N VAL A 141 3.20 -24.36 -10.05
CA VAL A 141 3.53 -23.04 -10.61
C VAL A 141 3.68 -23.17 -12.14
N PRO A 142 2.80 -22.54 -12.94
CA PRO A 142 2.90 -22.58 -14.39
C PRO A 142 4.01 -21.67 -14.92
N SER A 143 4.56 -22.02 -16.09
CA SER A 143 5.56 -21.22 -16.80
C SER A 143 4.99 -19.91 -17.37
N ASP A 144 3.69 -19.86 -17.68
CA ASP A 144 3.02 -18.66 -18.21
C ASP A 144 2.68 -17.65 -17.09
N ALA A 145 3.23 -16.43 -17.21
CA ALA A 145 3.04 -15.34 -16.26
C ALA A 145 1.58 -14.86 -16.13
N ARG A 146 0.76 -14.94 -17.19
CA ARG A 146 -0.67 -14.61 -17.14
C ARG A 146 -1.43 -15.65 -16.34
N VAL A 147 -1.07 -16.93 -16.49
CA VAL A 147 -1.67 -18.01 -15.69
C VAL A 147 -1.28 -17.86 -14.22
N ARG A 148 0.00 -17.55 -13.93
CA ARG A 148 0.47 -17.24 -12.57
C ARG A 148 -0.32 -16.09 -11.94
N LEU A 149 -0.53 -14.98 -12.65
CA LEU A 149 -1.32 -13.86 -12.12
C LEU A 149 -2.77 -14.26 -11.81
N ARG A 150 -3.42 -15.06 -12.66
CA ARG A 150 -4.77 -15.57 -12.36
C ARG A 150 -4.79 -16.44 -11.10
N ILE A 151 -3.77 -17.30 -10.93
CA ILE A 151 -3.61 -18.10 -9.72
C ILE A 151 -3.41 -17.19 -8.51
N MET A 152 -2.46 -16.25 -8.54
CA MET A 152 -2.23 -15.30 -7.45
C MET A 152 -3.50 -14.56 -7.02
N LYS A 153 -4.31 -14.08 -7.98
CA LYS A 153 -5.61 -13.44 -7.68
C LYS A 153 -6.55 -14.39 -6.95
N ARG A 154 -6.78 -15.59 -7.48
CA ARG A 154 -7.63 -16.60 -6.85
C ARG A 154 -7.10 -17.01 -5.46
N GLN A 155 -5.79 -17.08 -5.30
CA GLN A 155 -5.16 -17.40 -4.02
C GLN A 155 -5.35 -16.25 -3.01
N GLY A 156 -5.23 -15.01 -3.47
CA GLY A 156 -5.50 -13.82 -2.65
C GLY A 156 -6.96 -13.71 -2.20
N GLU A 157 -7.92 -14.09 -3.04
CA GLU A 157 -9.36 -14.13 -2.70
C GLU A 157 -9.71 -15.08 -1.55
N ARG A 158 -8.83 -16.03 -1.21
CA ARG A 158 -8.99 -16.92 -0.04
C ARG A 158 -8.72 -16.22 1.30
N PHE A 159 -8.03 -15.07 1.26
CA PHE A 159 -7.76 -14.29 2.45
C PHE A 159 -8.95 -13.39 2.78
N ASN A 160 -9.27 -13.29 4.07
CA ASN A 160 -10.24 -12.34 4.60
C ASN A 160 -9.85 -11.90 6.01
N ASN A 161 -10.35 -10.77 6.46
CA ASN A 161 -10.16 -10.24 7.83
C ASN A 161 -11.47 -9.59 8.34
N GLY A 162 -12.62 -10.19 8.01
CA GLY A 162 -13.95 -9.63 8.23
C GLY A 162 -14.63 -9.29 6.90
N ASN A 163 -15.09 -8.04 6.76
CA ASN A 163 -15.83 -7.57 5.58
C ASN A 163 -14.92 -7.04 4.44
N HIS A 164 -13.61 -6.97 4.65
CA HIS A 164 -12.70 -6.45 3.65
C HIS A 164 -12.56 -7.43 2.49
N ARG A 165 -12.42 -6.87 1.30
CA ARG A 165 -12.17 -7.62 0.06
C ARG A 165 -10.74 -7.40 -0.40
N ILE A 166 -10.21 -8.35 -1.15
CA ILE A 166 -8.98 -8.14 -1.88
C ILE A 166 -9.22 -7.16 -3.04
N LEU A 167 -8.29 -6.23 -3.25
CA LEU A 167 -8.29 -5.42 -4.46
C LEU A 167 -7.93 -6.30 -5.68
N PRO A 168 -8.72 -6.26 -6.78
CA PRO A 168 -8.59 -7.21 -7.89
C PRO A 168 -7.35 -7.00 -8.76
N THR A 169 -6.70 -5.85 -8.63
CA THR A 169 -5.47 -5.49 -9.35
C THR A 169 -4.31 -5.52 -8.35
N PRO A 170 -3.20 -6.21 -8.68
CA PRO A 170 -2.01 -6.15 -7.84
C PRO A 170 -1.49 -4.71 -7.79
N LEU A 171 -1.13 -4.24 -6.60
CA LEU A 171 -0.57 -2.91 -6.38
C LEU A 171 0.85 -2.81 -6.93
N TYR A 172 1.58 -3.92 -6.88
CA TYR A 172 2.95 -4.00 -7.37
C TYR A 172 3.25 -5.42 -7.82
N ARG A 173 4.04 -5.59 -8.89
CA ARG A 173 4.51 -6.88 -9.39
C ARG A 173 6.02 -6.87 -9.48
N TYR A 174 6.65 -7.99 -9.17
CA TYR A 174 8.11 -8.09 -9.07
C TYR A 174 8.60 -9.50 -9.39
N GLN A 175 9.89 -9.59 -9.69
CA GLN A 175 10.65 -10.83 -9.88
C GLN A 175 12.04 -10.60 -9.28
N SER A 176 12.73 -11.68 -8.90
CA SER A 176 14.14 -11.57 -8.48
C SER A 176 14.78 -12.94 -8.66
N GLU A 177 15.70 -13.03 -9.61
CA GLU A 177 16.45 -14.26 -9.85
C GLU A 177 17.34 -14.59 -8.64
N GLU A 178 17.98 -13.56 -8.05
CA GLU A 178 18.84 -13.69 -6.86
C GLU A 178 18.08 -14.31 -5.69
N GLN A 179 16.83 -13.90 -5.46
CA GLN A 179 15.98 -14.44 -4.38
C GLN A 179 15.14 -15.64 -4.80
N GLY A 180 15.33 -16.15 -6.02
CA GLY A 180 14.57 -17.28 -6.58
C GLY A 180 13.08 -16.99 -6.81
N ILE A 181 12.68 -15.73 -6.89
CA ILE A 181 11.29 -15.29 -7.10
C ILE A 181 11.01 -15.23 -8.61
N VAL A 182 10.21 -16.19 -9.07
CA VAL A 182 9.80 -16.32 -10.48
C VAL A 182 8.72 -15.30 -10.84
N ASP A 183 7.82 -15.01 -9.89
CA ASP A 183 6.75 -14.02 -10.05
C ASP A 183 6.17 -13.67 -8.69
N GLY A 184 6.10 -12.39 -8.36
CA GLY A 184 5.55 -11.87 -7.12
C GLY A 184 4.52 -10.78 -7.40
N ALA A 185 3.52 -10.69 -6.53
CA ALA A 185 2.55 -9.61 -6.55
C ALA A 185 2.12 -9.19 -5.14
N VAL A 186 1.97 -7.89 -4.95
CA VAL A 186 1.40 -7.27 -3.75
C VAL A 186 -0.08 -7.01 -3.98
N PHE A 187 -0.93 -7.47 -3.08
CA PHE A 187 -2.35 -7.17 -3.04
C PHE A 187 -2.69 -6.46 -1.72
N ALA A 188 -3.85 -5.81 -1.67
CA ALA A 188 -4.38 -5.26 -0.43
C ALA A 188 -5.75 -5.84 -0.09
N LEU A 189 -5.97 -6.13 1.19
CA LEU A 189 -7.30 -6.24 1.76
C LEU A 189 -7.78 -4.85 2.16
N SER A 190 -8.98 -4.47 1.73
CA SER A 190 -9.56 -3.15 1.98
C SER A 190 -11.07 -3.22 2.10
N ASP A 191 -11.65 -2.35 2.93
CA ASP A 191 -13.10 -2.12 2.98
C ASP A 191 -13.55 -1.28 1.77
N THR A 192 -12.69 -0.37 1.30
CA THR A 192 -12.92 0.49 0.14
C THR A 192 -11.74 0.38 -0.83
N ASN A 193 -10.86 1.39 -0.86
CA ASN A 193 -9.54 1.33 -1.46
C ASN A 193 -8.41 1.71 -0.49
N ASP A 194 -8.70 2.04 0.78
CA ASP A 194 -7.68 2.21 1.83
C ASP A 194 -7.17 0.84 2.32
N PRO A 195 -5.89 0.48 2.12
CA PRO A 195 -5.38 -0.84 2.43
C PRO A 195 -5.26 -1.06 3.94
N GLU A 196 -5.87 -2.12 4.44
CA GLU A 196 -5.83 -2.50 5.86
C GLU A 196 -4.73 -3.53 6.15
N MET A 197 -4.50 -4.41 5.17
CA MET A 197 -3.45 -5.42 5.17
C MET A 197 -2.91 -5.57 3.76
N LEU A 198 -1.60 -5.81 3.63
CA LEU A 198 -0.98 -6.20 2.39
C LEU A 198 -0.70 -7.71 2.38
N ILE A 199 -0.88 -8.32 1.22
CA ILE A 199 -0.61 -9.74 0.97
C ILE A 199 0.36 -9.81 -0.19
N LEU A 200 1.56 -10.30 0.08
CA LEU A 200 2.53 -10.63 -0.95
C LEU A 200 2.33 -12.10 -1.30
N ILE A 201 2.10 -12.41 -2.57
CA ILE A 201 2.00 -13.78 -3.07
C ILE A 201 3.11 -13.98 -4.08
N GLU A 202 3.88 -15.05 -3.90
CA GLU A 202 5.08 -15.33 -4.70
C GLU A 202 5.06 -16.75 -5.21
N ALA A 203 5.35 -16.93 -6.50
CA ALA A 203 5.91 -18.15 -7.04
C ALA A 203 7.44 -18.08 -6.86
N ALA A 204 7.98 -18.92 -5.99
CA ALA A 204 9.41 -18.89 -5.66
C ALA A 204 10.01 -20.29 -5.66
N LYS A 205 11.26 -20.40 -6.10
CA LYS A 205 12.08 -21.60 -6.00
C LYS A 205 12.72 -21.66 -4.61
N PRO A 206 12.46 -22.69 -3.79
CA PRO A 206 13.12 -22.86 -2.50
C PRO A 206 14.64 -23.07 -2.61
N SER A 207 15.09 -23.60 -3.75
CA SER A 207 16.50 -23.76 -4.13
C SER A 207 16.62 -23.81 -5.66
N GLU A 208 17.82 -23.65 -6.19
CA GLU A 208 18.10 -23.55 -7.64
C GLU A 208 17.46 -24.69 -8.47
N ASN A 209 17.50 -25.92 -7.93
CA ASN A 209 17.01 -27.13 -8.57
C ASN A 209 15.60 -27.57 -8.13
N ALA A 210 14.97 -26.83 -7.22
CA ALA A 210 13.62 -27.16 -6.75
C ALA A 210 12.55 -26.62 -7.71
N ALA A 211 11.43 -27.34 -7.80
CA ALA A 211 10.23 -26.79 -8.40
C ALA A 211 9.77 -25.54 -7.64
N ALA A 212 9.30 -24.53 -8.37
CA ALA A 212 8.74 -23.35 -7.75
C ALA A 212 7.45 -23.71 -6.98
N ILE A 213 7.29 -23.09 -5.82
CA ILE A 213 6.13 -23.22 -4.94
C ILE A 213 5.45 -21.88 -4.76
N TRP A 214 4.17 -21.89 -4.39
CA TRP A 214 3.48 -20.69 -3.94
C TRP A 214 3.78 -20.43 -2.46
N ARG A 215 4.06 -19.18 -2.12
CA ARG A 215 4.22 -18.71 -0.75
C ARG A 215 3.56 -17.35 -0.57
N TYR A 216 3.30 -16.97 0.67
CA TYR A 216 2.75 -15.67 1.02
C TYR A 216 3.44 -15.01 2.21
N THR A 217 3.37 -13.69 2.23
CA THR A 217 3.76 -12.83 3.37
C THR A 217 2.65 -11.83 3.62
N LEU A 218 2.42 -11.50 4.89
CA LEU A 218 1.45 -10.49 5.28
C LEU A 218 2.18 -9.28 5.88
N ALA A 219 1.76 -8.08 5.52
CA ALA A 219 2.21 -6.84 6.16
C ALA A 219 1.00 -6.02 6.62
N ARG A 220 1.12 -5.43 7.81
CA ARG A 220 0.04 -4.68 8.47
C ARG A 220 -0.06 -3.26 7.90
N MET A 221 -1.26 -2.74 7.64
CA MET A 221 -1.50 -1.34 7.22
C MET A 221 -2.67 -0.70 8.00
N ASN A 222 -2.96 -1.19 9.22
CA ASN A 222 -4.02 -0.64 10.06
C ASN A 222 -3.68 -0.80 11.54
N SER A 223 -4.07 0.16 12.38
CA SER A 223 -3.72 0.22 13.81
C SER A 223 -4.70 -0.45 14.77
N GLN A 224 -5.85 -0.88 14.29
CA GLN A 224 -6.86 -1.62 15.04
C GLN A 224 -6.47 -3.09 15.23
N PRO A 225 -7.05 -3.77 16.25
CA PRO A 225 -6.97 -5.22 16.35
C PRO A 225 -7.61 -5.88 15.13
N ARG A 226 -6.96 -6.93 14.61
CA ARG A 226 -7.40 -7.65 13.41
C ARG A 226 -7.03 -9.13 13.48
N GLN A 227 -7.84 -9.97 12.84
CA GLN A 227 -7.50 -11.34 12.52
C GLN A 227 -7.51 -11.50 11.01
N VAL A 228 -6.41 -11.99 10.43
CA VAL A 228 -6.36 -12.41 9.03
C VAL A 228 -6.59 -13.91 8.97
N ARG A 229 -7.50 -14.33 8.12
CA ARG A 229 -7.89 -15.71 7.88
C ARG A 229 -7.54 -16.12 6.46
N LEU A 230 -7.16 -17.38 6.31
CA LEU A 230 -6.99 -18.08 5.03
C LEU A 230 -7.88 -19.33 5.07
N ASP A 231 -8.84 -19.43 4.15
CA ASP A 231 -9.86 -20.50 4.16
C ASP A 231 -10.56 -20.67 5.52
N GLY A 232 -10.88 -19.54 6.17
CA GLY A 232 -11.54 -19.51 7.48
C GLY A 232 -10.63 -19.76 8.69
N GLN A 233 -9.40 -20.23 8.49
CA GLN A 233 -8.42 -20.43 9.57
C GLN A 233 -7.65 -19.15 9.86
N VAL A 234 -7.51 -18.78 11.15
CA VAL A 234 -6.71 -17.62 11.54
C VAL A 234 -5.24 -17.90 11.28
N VAL A 235 -4.63 -17.13 10.38
CA VAL A 235 -3.20 -17.21 10.06
C VAL A 235 -2.39 -16.08 10.70
N TRP A 236 -3.03 -14.96 11.05
CA TRP A 236 -2.36 -13.88 11.78
C TRP A 236 -3.35 -13.16 12.68
N GLU A 237 -2.95 -12.90 13.92
CA GLU A 237 -3.69 -12.10 14.87
C GLU A 237 -2.84 -10.90 15.28
N LEU A 238 -3.47 -9.72 15.22
CA LEU A 238 -2.87 -8.43 15.51
C LEU A 238 -3.60 -7.80 16.68
N SER A 239 -2.84 -7.41 17.70
CA SER A 239 -3.33 -6.53 18.74
C SER A 239 -3.37 -5.08 18.24
N GLY A 240 -4.23 -4.27 18.87
CA GLY A 240 -4.34 -2.84 18.56
C GLY A 240 -3.01 -2.12 18.82
N TYR A 241 -2.47 -1.44 17.82
CA TYR A 241 -1.19 -0.74 17.91
C TYR A 241 -1.19 0.29 19.04
N TRP A 242 -2.29 1.03 19.19
CA TRP A 242 -2.42 2.08 20.21
C TRP A 242 -2.54 1.56 21.65
N ASN A 243 -2.83 0.26 21.83
CA ASN A 243 -3.05 -0.36 23.13
C ASN A 243 -1.80 -1.02 23.72
N ASN A 244 -0.68 -1.03 22.99
CA ASN A 244 0.56 -1.70 23.41
C ASN A 244 1.71 -0.70 23.57
N PRO A 245 2.78 -1.08 24.32
CA PRO A 245 4.05 -0.39 24.24
C PRO A 245 4.52 -0.32 22.79
N LYS A 246 4.80 0.89 22.31
CA LYS A 246 5.24 1.14 20.94
C LYS A 246 6.76 1.02 20.90
N SER A 247 7.26 0.26 19.93
CA SER A 247 8.69 0.17 19.69
C SER A 247 9.02 0.56 18.26
N ALA A 248 10.11 1.32 18.06
CA ALA A 248 10.66 1.52 16.72
C ALA A 248 11.11 0.19 16.08
N LYS A 249 11.27 -0.88 16.87
CA LYS A 249 11.59 -2.22 16.41
C LYS A 249 10.40 -3.05 15.97
N ASP A 250 9.18 -2.54 16.19
CA ASP A 250 7.98 -3.25 15.76
C ASP A 250 7.95 -3.33 14.23
N PRO A 251 7.46 -4.45 13.66
CA PRO A 251 7.33 -4.60 12.21
C PRO A 251 6.34 -3.63 11.58
N TYR A 252 5.55 -2.94 12.41
CA TYR A 252 4.61 -1.90 12.03
C TYR A 252 4.72 -0.75 13.02
N VAL A 253 4.76 0.49 12.51
CA VAL A 253 4.62 1.69 13.33
C VAL A 253 3.65 2.66 12.68
N GLU A 254 2.93 3.41 13.51
CA GLU A 254 2.09 4.51 13.08
C GLU A 254 2.47 5.75 13.89
N ALA A 255 2.60 6.89 13.20
CA ALA A 255 2.90 8.16 13.84
C ALA A 255 2.30 9.33 13.07
N MET A 256 2.02 10.42 13.77
CA MET A 256 1.88 11.73 13.14
C MET A 256 3.21 12.09 12.45
N ASP A 257 3.14 12.50 11.19
CA ASP A 257 4.29 12.93 10.39
C ASP A 257 4.50 14.44 10.47
N SER A 258 3.48 15.21 10.08
CA SER A 258 3.50 16.66 9.96
C SER A 258 2.08 17.20 9.84
N GLU A 259 1.94 18.52 9.88
CA GLU A 259 0.71 19.17 9.43
C GLU A 259 0.75 19.38 7.91
N LEU A 260 -0.43 19.37 7.28
CA LEU A 260 -0.56 19.76 5.88
C LEU A 260 -0.26 21.28 5.76
N PRO A 261 0.56 21.73 4.81
CA PRO A 261 0.83 23.15 4.58
C PRO A 261 -0.44 23.94 4.30
N GLU A 262 -0.50 25.19 4.76
CA GLU A 262 -1.69 26.06 4.66
C GLU A 262 -2.22 26.18 3.23
N HIS A 263 -1.35 26.37 2.23
CA HIS A 263 -1.74 26.45 0.82
C HIS A 263 -2.32 25.15 0.23
N LEU A 264 -2.22 24.02 0.96
CA LEU A 264 -2.82 22.72 0.61
C LEU A 264 -4.02 22.38 1.52
N ARG A 265 -4.25 23.16 2.59
CA ARG A 265 -5.45 23.06 3.41
C ARG A 265 -6.58 23.69 2.63
N LEU A 266 -7.49 22.86 2.13
CA LEU A 266 -8.78 23.40 1.70
C LEU A 266 -9.48 23.93 2.95
N ASP A 267 -9.67 25.25 2.99
CA ASP A 267 -10.84 25.81 3.64
C ASP A 267 -12.02 25.16 2.94
N SER A 268 -12.67 24.22 3.63
CA SER A 268 -13.98 23.75 3.18
C SER A 268 -14.80 25.01 2.91
N VAL A 269 -15.13 25.25 1.65
CA VAL A 269 -16.20 26.16 1.26
C VAL A 269 -17.35 25.90 2.24
N LYS A 270 -17.65 26.92 3.05
CA LYS A 270 -18.73 26.87 4.04
C LYS A 270 -20.06 26.51 3.37
#